data_AF-A0AAJ5JY65-F1
#
_entry.id   AF-A0AAJ5JY65-F1
#
_cell.length_a   1.000
_cell.length_b   1.000
_cell.length_c   1.000
_cell.angle_alpha   90.00
_cell.angle_beta   90.00
_cell.angle_gamma   90.00
#
_symmetry.space_group_name_H-M   'P 1'
#
loop_
_entity.id
_entity.type
_entity.pdbx_description
1 polymer ?
#
loop_
_entity_poly.entity_id
_entity_poly.type
_entity_poly.pdbx_seq_one_letter_code
_entity_poly.pdbx_strand_id
1 'polypeptide(L)'
;MKGRKWRLLALALLLGSAQAATVKLRPQGAELVKAVQDALAAISTKETPVTLDTSGGPILTLGGSGATAVPFSPDVAARTLTVGGERRIEFNPQGPLPLADAVRAALMDELGLKDWTPAAARVRLSGADLNGDGVIDLTDLALLMNNYGKSGATVGDLNQDRKVDDADLKLFSAQYKP
;
A
#
# COMPACT_ATOMS: atom_id res chain seq x y z
N MET A 1 -15.06 56.96 -7.25
CA MET A 1 -15.86 55.95 -6.52
C MET A 1 -14.98 54.72 -6.28
N LYS A 2 -14.67 54.44 -5.01
CA LYS A 2 -13.76 53.36 -4.56
C LYS A 2 -14.54 52.04 -4.50
N GLY A 3 -14.21 51.07 -5.35
CA GLY A 3 -14.77 49.72 -5.31
C GLY A 3 -13.84 48.77 -4.56
N ARG A 4 -14.09 48.58 -3.26
CA ARG A 4 -13.39 47.68 -2.34
C ARG A 4 -13.78 46.23 -2.68
N LYS A 5 -12.88 45.45 -3.31
CA LYS A 5 -13.10 44.01 -3.52
C LYS A 5 -12.72 43.24 -2.25
N TRP A 6 -13.72 42.66 -1.60
CA TRP A 6 -13.60 41.80 -0.44
C TRP A 6 -12.78 40.54 -0.79
N ARG A 7 -11.73 40.26 -0.02
CA ARG A 7 -11.07 38.94 0.02
C ARG A 7 -11.87 38.07 0.99
N LEU A 8 -12.55 37.04 0.50
CA LEU A 8 -13.06 35.97 1.34
C LEU A 8 -11.89 35.01 1.60
N LEU A 9 -11.43 35.00 2.85
CA LEU A 9 -10.46 34.04 3.37
C LEU A 9 -11.24 32.75 3.68
N ALA A 10 -11.13 31.74 2.83
CA ALA A 10 -11.67 30.41 3.14
C ALA A 10 -10.76 29.77 4.19
N LEU A 11 -11.25 29.69 5.42
CA LEU A 11 -10.63 28.96 6.52
C LEU A 11 -10.82 27.45 6.24
N ALA A 12 -9.81 26.81 5.65
CA ALA A 12 -9.79 25.37 5.50
C ALA A 12 -9.57 24.73 6.88
N LEU A 13 -10.61 24.07 7.41
CA LEU A 13 -10.51 23.15 8.52
C LEU A 13 -9.52 22.04 8.16
N LEU A 14 -8.33 22.06 8.76
CA LEU A 14 -7.33 20.99 8.70
C LEU A 14 -7.82 19.78 9.52
N LEU A 15 -8.85 19.10 9.01
CA LEU A 15 -9.11 17.71 9.36
C LEU A 15 -7.89 16.92 8.88
N GLY A 16 -7.17 16.28 9.82
CA GLY A 16 -6.04 15.42 9.50
C GLY A 16 -6.51 14.33 8.53
N SER A 17 -6.12 14.46 7.26
CA SER A 17 -6.35 13.43 6.28
C SER A 17 -5.48 12.23 6.64
N ALA A 18 -6.10 11.10 6.95
CA ALA A 18 -5.41 9.83 6.93
C ALA A 18 -4.73 9.67 5.56
N GLN A 19 -3.43 9.39 5.55
CA GLN A 19 -2.71 9.19 4.31
C GLN A 19 -3.10 7.82 3.75
N ALA A 20 -3.65 7.81 2.54
CA ALA A 20 -4.05 6.57 1.89
C ALA A 20 -2.80 5.78 1.47
N ALA A 21 -2.70 4.55 1.95
CA ALA A 21 -1.72 3.58 1.47
C ALA A 21 -2.11 3.13 0.06
N THR A 22 -1.31 3.53 -0.94
CA THR A 22 -1.57 3.19 -2.33
C THR A 22 -0.78 1.95 -2.73
N VAL A 23 -1.49 0.89 -3.11
CA VAL A 23 -0.91 -0.39 -3.54
C VAL A 23 -0.91 -0.46 -5.06
N LYS A 24 0.29 -0.56 -5.65
CA LYS A 24 0.47 -0.58 -7.10
C LYS A 24 0.40 -2.00 -7.66
N LEU A 25 -0.67 -2.32 -8.38
CA LEU A 25 -0.89 -3.62 -9.01
C LEU A 25 -1.66 -3.44 -10.32
N ARG A 26 -1.41 -4.30 -11.31
CA ARG A 26 -2.11 -4.28 -12.60
C ARG A 26 -2.95 -5.55 -12.83
N PRO A 27 -4.06 -5.76 -12.08
CA PRO A 27 -4.95 -6.90 -12.31
C PRO A 27 -5.66 -6.82 -13.67
N GLN A 28 -5.66 -7.95 -14.38
CA GLN A 28 -6.28 -8.08 -15.70
C GLN A 28 -7.59 -8.86 -15.62
N GLY A 29 -8.65 -8.29 -16.17
CA GLY A 29 -10.00 -8.88 -16.18
C GLY A 29 -10.84 -8.50 -14.96
N ALA A 30 -12.16 -8.46 -15.15
CA ALA A 30 -13.10 -7.94 -14.15
C ALA A 30 -13.11 -8.74 -12.85
N GLU A 31 -13.00 -10.08 -12.94
CA GLU A 31 -13.01 -10.96 -11.77
C GLU A 31 -11.80 -10.70 -10.86
N LEU A 32 -10.61 -10.59 -11.44
CA LEU A 32 -9.38 -10.37 -10.69
C LEU A 32 -9.28 -8.94 -10.14
N VAL A 33 -9.74 -7.95 -10.90
CA VAL A 33 -9.88 -6.56 -10.41
C VAL A 33 -10.77 -6.54 -9.17
N LYS A 34 -11.94 -7.20 -9.23
CA LYS A 34 -12.85 -7.29 -8.10
C LYS A 34 -12.24 -8.02 -6.91
N ALA A 35 -11.60 -9.17 -7.13
CA ALA A 35 -10.97 -9.93 -6.06
C ALA A 35 -9.86 -9.13 -5.35
N VAL A 36 -9.04 -8.38 -6.09
CA VAL A 36 -8.02 -7.49 -5.51
C VAL A 36 -8.66 -6.35 -4.72
N GLN A 37 -9.69 -5.69 -5.27
CA GLN A 37 -10.39 -4.61 -4.58
C GLN A 37 -11.04 -5.09 -3.28
N ASP A 38 -11.73 -6.23 -3.32
CA ASP A 38 -12.36 -6.83 -2.14
C ASP A 38 -11.30 -7.22 -1.09
N ALA A 39 -10.15 -7.77 -1.51
CA ALA A 39 -9.06 -8.10 -0.61
C ALA A 39 -8.48 -6.85 0.07
N LEU A 40 -8.18 -5.79 -0.69
CA LEU A 40 -7.65 -4.53 -0.14
C LEU A 40 -8.67 -3.85 0.78
N ALA A 41 -9.97 -3.89 0.42
CA ALA A 41 -11.03 -3.36 1.26
C ALA A 41 -11.09 -4.04 2.64
N ALA A 42 -10.79 -5.35 2.71
CA ALA A 42 -10.82 -6.11 3.96
C ALA A 42 -9.74 -5.69 4.99
N ILE A 43 -8.64 -5.06 4.55
CA ILE A 43 -7.57 -4.55 5.41
C ILE A 43 -7.57 -3.01 5.53
N SER A 44 -8.47 -2.34 4.82
CA SER A 44 -8.60 -0.89 4.78
C SER A 44 -9.40 -0.38 5.98
N THR A 45 -8.96 0.71 6.61
CA THR A 45 -9.72 1.41 7.66
C THR A 45 -9.82 2.91 7.34
N LYS A 46 -10.54 3.66 8.18
CA LYS A 46 -10.59 5.13 8.04
C LYS A 46 -9.22 5.77 8.32
N GLU A 47 -8.46 5.18 9.25
CA GLU A 47 -7.15 5.64 9.70
C GLU A 47 -6.02 5.19 8.77
N THR A 48 -6.22 4.08 8.06
CA THR A 48 -5.31 3.61 7.01
C THR A 48 -6.12 3.15 5.81
N PRO A 49 -6.59 4.09 4.97
CA PRO A 49 -7.27 3.73 3.74
C PRO A 49 -6.29 3.03 2.80
N VAL A 50 -6.61 1.82 2.35
CA VAL A 50 -5.81 1.08 1.37
C VAL A 50 -6.50 1.15 0.01
N THR A 51 -5.80 1.63 -1.01
CA THR A 51 -6.34 1.83 -2.36
C THR A 51 -5.49 1.13 -3.42
N LEU A 52 -6.13 0.75 -4.53
CA LEU A 52 -5.47 0.18 -5.69
C LEU A 52 -5.06 1.29 -6.68
N ASP A 53 -3.80 1.29 -7.08
CA ASP A 53 -3.27 2.09 -8.20
C ASP A 53 -2.82 1.15 -9.32
N THR A 54 -3.47 1.28 -10.48
CA THR A 54 -3.21 0.44 -11.65
C THR A 54 -2.16 1.02 -12.60
N SER A 55 -1.50 2.12 -12.24
CA SER A 55 -0.47 2.76 -13.08
C SER A 55 0.87 2.02 -13.08
N GLY A 56 1.08 1.10 -12.13
CA GLY A 56 2.35 0.37 -12.00
C GLY A 56 2.25 -0.89 -11.16
N GLY A 57 3.41 -1.49 -10.87
CA GLY A 57 3.51 -2.74 -10.12
C GLY A 57 3.36 -4.00 -10.98
N PRO A 58 3.33 -5.19 -10.35
CA PRO A 58 3.22 -6.45 -11.06
C PRO A 58 1.88 -6.57 -11.81
N ILE A 59 1.91 -7.25 -12.95
CA ILE A 59 0.70 -7.65 -13.66
C ILE A 59 0.11 -8.87 -12.97
N LEU A 60 -1.20 -8.84 -12.71
CA LEU A 60 -1.91 -9.96 -12.10
C LEU A 60 -2.81 -10.58 -13.17
N THR A 61 -2.73 -11.89 -13.40
CA THR A 61 -3.58 -12.59 -14.40
C THR A 61 -4.17 -13.89 -13.86
N LEU A 62 -5.34 -14.27 -14.39
CA LEU A 62 -5.91 -15.61 -14.25
C LEU A 62 -5.33 -16.52 -15.33
N GLY A 63 -4.56 -17.53 -14.92
CA GLY A 63 -3.80 -18.38 -15.82
C GLY A 63 -2.59 -17.68 -16.45
N GLY A 64 -1.82 -18.48 -17.18
CA GLY A 64 -0.76 -17.99 -18.06
C GLY A 64 -1.29 -17.63 -19.45
N SER A 65 -0.59 -16.74 -20.14
CA SER A 65 -0.98 -16.29 -21.49
C SER A 65 0.26 -16.13 -22.38
N GLY A 66 0.18 -16.52 -23.65
CA GLY A 66 1.30 -16.37 -24.58
C GLY A 66 2.55 -17.12 -24.11
N ALA A 67 3.66 -16.41 -23.88
CA ALA A 67 4.94 -16.98 -23.46
C ALA A 67 4.90 -17.70 -22.10
N THR A 68 3.85 -17.52 -21.30
CA THR A 68 3.67 -18.18 -20.00
C THR A 68 2.53 -19.20 -19.99
N ALA A 69 2.03 -19.64 -21.15
CA ALA A 69 0.94 -20.63 -21.25
C ALA A 69 1.31 -22.05 -20.74
N VAL A 70 2.41 -22.19 -19.99
CA VAL A 70 2.81 -23.42 -19.31
C VAL A 70 1.76 -23.76 -18.25
N PRO A 71 1.23 -25.01 -18.24
CA PRO A 71 0.27 -25.46 -17.26
C PRO A 71 0.75 -25.26 -15.82
N PHE A 72 -0.18 -25.02 -14.92
CA PHE A 72 0.09 -25.00 -13.49
C PHE A 72 0.21 -26.43 -12.95
N SER A 73 1.03 -26.62 -11.93
CA SER A 73 0.85 -27.75 -11.02
C SER A 73 -0.48 -27.59 -10.30
N PRO A 74 -1.28 -28.67 -10.11
CA PRO A 74 -2.59 -28.58 -9.48
C PRO A 74 -2.54 -28.09 -8.03
N ASP A 75 -1.42 -28.31 -7.34
CA ASP A 75 -1.23 -27.92 -5.93
C ASP A 75 -0.73 -26.47 -5.75
N VAL A 76 -0.58 -25.71 -6.85
CA VAL A 76 -0.07 -24.34 -6.81
C VAL A 76 -1.22 -23.37 -7.08
N ALA A 77 -1.48 -22.47 -6.12
CA ALA A 77 -2.54 -21.46 -6.23
C ALA A 77 -2.12 -20.24 -7.07
N ALA A 78 -0.85 -19.83 -6.98
CA ALA A 78 -0.30 -18.74 -7.77
C ALA A 78 1.21 -18.93 -7.99
N ARG A 79 1.76 -18.27 -9.00
CA ARG A 79 3.20 -18.21 -9.24
C ARG A 79 3.62 -16.80 -9.66
N THR A 80 4.86 -16.47 -9.38
CA THR A 80 5.46 -15.19 -9.79
C THR A 80 6.52 -15.44 -10.86
N LEU A 81 6.44 -14.70 -11.95
CA LEU A 81 7.32 -14.80 -13.11
C LEU A 81 7.81 -13.42 -13.53
N THR A 82 8.92 -13.38 -14.26
CA THR A 82 9.36 -12.19 -14.99
C THR A 82 9.36 -12.48 -16.48
N VAL A 83 8.56 -11.73 -17.24
CA VAL A 83 8.36 -11.95 -18.68
C VAL A 83 8.61 -10.63 -19.39
N GLY A 84 9.59 -10.59 -20.30
CA GLY A 84 9.92 -9.35 -21.03
C GLY A 84 10.32 -8.19 -20.11
N GLY A 85 10.89 -8.47 -18.93
CA GLY A 85 11.23 -7.48 -17.92
C GLY A 85 10.07 -7.06 -17.01
N GLU A 86 8.85 -7.54 -17.24
CA GLU A 86 7.71 -7.27 -16.37
C GLU A 86 7.47 -8.41 -15.39
N ARG A 87 7.32 -8.06 -14.10
CA ARG A 87 6.91 -9.00 -13.07
C ARG A 87 5.41 -9.30 -13.19
N ARG A 88 5.06 -10.58 -13.14
CA ARG A 88 3.70 -11.09 -13.25
C ARG A 88 3.40 -12.07 -12.14
N ILE A 89 2.21 -11.94 -11.54
CA ILE A 89 1.63 -12.90 -10.60
C ILE A 89 0.48 -13.58 -11.33
N GLU A 90 0.61 -14.87 -11.60
CA GLU A 90 -0.40 -15.66 -12.29
C GLU A 90 -1.12 -16.56 -11.30
N PHE A 91 -2.45 -16.47 -11.26
CA PHE A 91 -3.32 -17.28 -10.41
C PHE A 91 -3.81 -18.50 -11.16
N ASN A 92 -3.76 -19.67 -10.52
CA ASN A 92 -4.22 -20.92 -11.11
C ASN A 92 -5.76 -21.00 -11.06
N PRO A 93 -6.46 -20.99 -12.20
CA PRO A 93 -7.93 -21.07 -12.22
C PRO A 93 -8.47 -22.41 -11.73
N GLN A 94 -7.62 -23.45 -11.72
CA GLN A 94 -7.91 -24.81 -11.27
C GLN A 94 -7.07 -25.19 -10.04
N GLY A 95 -6.54 -24.17 -9.34
CA GLY A 95 -5.67 -24.37 -8.19
C GLY A 95 -6.42 -24.87 -6.95
N PRO A 96 -5.68 -25.14 -5.86
CA PRO A 96 -6.26 -25.74 -4.66
C PRO A 96 -7.07 -24.73 -3.83
N LEU A 97 -7.01 -23.44 -4.16
CA LEU A 97 -7.66 -22.35 -3.43
C LEU A 97 -8.67 -21.63 -4.32
N PRO A 98 -9.81 -21.18 -3.76
CA PRO A 98 -10.66 -20.19 -4.41
C PRO A 98 -9.87 -18.92 -4.75
N LEU A 99 -10.25 -18.23 -5.83
CA LEU A 99 -9.51 -17.05 -6.32
C LEU A 99 -9.29 -15.98 -5.24
N ALA A 100 -10.33 -15.68 -4.45
CA ALA A 100 -10.22 -14.67 -3.38
C ALA A 100 -9.14 -15.02 -2.36
N ASP A 101 -9.01 -16.30 -2.01
CA ASP A 101 -8.01 -16.79 -1.04
C ASP A 101 -6.61 -16.82 -1.66
N ALA A 102 -6.50 -17.20 -2.95
CA ALA A 102 -5.25 -17.15 -3.68
C ALA A 102 -4.72 -15.72 -3.84
N VAL A 103 -5.60 -14.77 -4.17
CA VAL A 103 -5.27 -13.33 -4.24
C VAL A 103 -4.80 -12.83 -2.89
N ARG A 104 -5.53 -13.14 -1.82
CA ARG A 104 -5.14 -12.74 -0.46
C ARG A 104 -3.75 -13.26 -0.09
N ALA A 105 -3.47 -14.54 -0.34
CA ALA A 105 -2.16 -15.14 -0.07
C ALA A 105 -1.04 -14.46 -0.89
N ALA A 106 -1.25 -14.27 -2.18
CA ALA A 106 -0.26 -13.61 -3.04
C ALA A 106 -0.02 -12.15 -2.63
N LEU A 107 -1.06 -11.43 -2.20
CA LEU A 107 -0.92 -10.05 -1.73
C LEU A 107 -0.26 -9.98 -0.34
N MET A 108 -0.45 -10.96 0.54
CA MET A 108 0.31 -11.04 1.80
C MET A 108 1.81 -11.08 1.50
N ASP A 109 2.23 -11.96 0.60
CA ASP A 109 3.63 -12.09 0.19
C ASP A 109 4.12 -10.81 -0.51
N GLU A 110 3.33 -10.26 -1.43
CA GLU A 110 3.70 -9.05 -2.19
C GLU A 110 3.90 -7.83 -1.30
N LEU A 111 3.03 -7.66 -0.30
CA LEU A 111 3.06 -6.53 0.61
C LEU A 111 3.95 -6.79 1.84
N GLY A 112 4.45 -8.02 2.02
CA GLY A 112 5.22 -8.43 3.18
C GLY A 112 4.41 -8.38 4.48
N LEU A 113 3.13 -8.77 4.42
CA LEU A 113 2.25 -8.84 5.59
C LEU A 113 2.37 -10.20 6.27
N LYS A 114 2.57 -10.21 7.59
CA LYS A 114 2.58 -11.44 8.40
C LYS A 114 1.21 -12.11 8.43
N ASP A 115 0.14 -11.31 8.47
CA ASP A 115 -1.25 -11.75 8.46
C ASP A 115 -2.12 -10.75 7.67
N TRP A 116 -3.25 -11.21 7.11
CA TRP A 116 -4.20 -10.34 6.40
C TRP A 116 -5.16 -9.62 7.36
N THR A 117 -4.62 -8.72 8.17
CA THR A 117 -5.41 -7.93 9.14
C THR A 117 -5.20 -6.43 8.94
N PRO A 118 -6.19 -5.59 9.31
CA PRO A 118 -6.01 -4.14 9.32
C PRO A 118 -4.82 -3.68 10.18
N ALA A 119 -4.53 -4.37 11.28
CA ALA A 119 -3.41 -4.02 12.16
C ALA A 119 -2.06 -4.25 11.48
N ALA A 120 -1.87 -5.39 10.79
CA ALA A 120 -0.67 -5.69 10.03
C ALA A 120 -0.49 -4.73 8.85
N ALA A 121 -1.58 -4.44 8.12
CA ALA A 121 -1.58 -3.49 7.02
C ALA A 121 -1.19 -2.08 7.50
N ARG A 122 -1.75 -1.63 8.62
CA ARG A 122 -1.40 -0.35 9.24
C ARG A 122 0.09 -0.24 9.53
N VAL A 123 0.69 -1.25 10.18
CA VAL A 123 2.13 -1.26 10.47
C VAL A 123 2.93 -1.15 9.18
N ARG A 124 2.64 -2.04 8.21
CA ARG A 124 3.47 -2.21 7.03
C ARG A 124 3.31 -1.12 5.97
N LEU A 125 2.10 -0.58 5.81
CA LEU A 125 1.73 0.32 4.71
C LEU A 125 1.69 1.80 5.09
N SER A 126 1.69 2.13 6.39
CA SER A 126 1.77 3.53 6.83
C SER A 126 3.15 4.17 6.64
N GLY A 127 4.19 3.34 6.47
CA GLY A 127 5.58 3.79 6.41
C GLY A 127 6.18 4.18 7.77
N ALA A 128 5.41 4.08 8.86
CA ALA A 128 5.85 4.50 10.19
C ALA A 128 6.71 3.47 10.93
N ASP A 129 6.73 2.20 10.48
CA ASP A 129 7.72 1.19 10.88
C ASP A 129 9.01 1.46 10.09
N LEU A 130 9.88 2.30 10.65
CA LEU A 130 11.05 2.85 9.98
C LEU A 130 12.26 1.91 10.07
N ASN A 131 12.29 1.02 11.05
CA ASN A 131 13.34 0.02 11.20
C ASN A 131 12.98 -1.34 10.53
N GLY A 132 11.71 -1.57 10.21
CA GLY A 132 11.20 -2.77 9.53
C GLY A 132 11.01 -3.99 10.43
N ASP A 133 10.88 -3.82 11.75
CA ASP A 133 10.74 -4.93 12.70
C ASP A 133 9.28 -5.43 12.84
N GLY A 134 8.33 -4.70 12.28
CA GLY A 134 6.91 -5.01 12.31
C GLY A 134 6.18 -4.48 13.54
N VAL A 135 6.78 -3.54 14.28
CA VAL A 135 6.17 -2.76 15.35
C VAL A 135 6.37 -1.28 15.02
N ILE A 136 5.51 -0.40 15.55
CA ILE A 136 5.71 1.05 15.48
C ILE A 136 5.92 1.52 16.90
N ASP A 137 7.18 1.77 17.27
CA ASP A 137 7.55 2.08 18.65
C ASP A 137 8.54 3.25 18.79
N LEU A 138 9.13 3.39 20.00
CA LEU A 138 10.08 4.46 20.31
C LEU A 138 11.37 4.39 19.47
N THR A 139 11.72 3.22 18.96
CA THR A 139 12.86 3.01 18.07
C THR A 139 12.61 3.71 16.73
N ASP A 140 11.41 3.55 16.17
CA ASP A 140 11.02 4.27 14.95
C ASP A 140 10.92 5.77 15.19
N LEU A 141 10.34 6.18 16.33
CA LEU A 141 10.31 7.60 16.69
C LEU A 141 11.73 8.19 16.78
N ALA A 142 12.68 7.45 17.34
CA ALA A 142 14.08 7.88 17.41
C ALA A 142 14.70 8.03 16.01
N LEU A 143 14.39 7.13 15.07
CA LEU A 143 14.83 7.25 13.67
C LEU A 143 14.24 8.47 12.98
N LEU A 144 12.95 8.75 13.21
CA LEU A 144 12.29 9.95 12.68
C LEU A 144 12.93 11.22 13.26
N MET A 145 13.07 11.30 14.58
CA MET A 145 13.68 12.45 15.27
C MET A 145 15.13 12.68 14.87
N ASN A 146 15.91 11.63 14.62
CA ASN A 146 17.28 11.74 14.13
C ASN A 146 17.38 12.36 12.71
N ASN A 147 16.30 12.30 11.93
CA ASN A 147 16.21 12.92 10.61
C ASN A 147 15.39 14.21 10.57
N TYR A 148 14.78 14.61 11.68
CA TYR A 148 13.96 15.81 11.76
C TYR A 148 14.73 17.07 11.33
N GLY A 149 14.12 17.88 10.46
CA GLY A 149 14.70 19.07 9.85
C GLY A 149 15.62 18.81 8.66
N LYS A 150 15.89 17.55 8.29
CA LYS A 150 16.68 17.23 7.09
C LYS A 150 15.81 17.31 5.83
N SER A 151 16.49 17.51 4.69
CA SER A 151 15.87 17.49 3.36
C SER A 151 16.60 16.50 2.43
N GLY A 152 15.89 16.02 1.42
CA GLY A 152 16.34 14.94 0.54
C GLY A 152 15.71 13.59 0.92
N ALA A 153 15.99 12.54 0.14
CA ALA A 153 15.45 11.20 0.40
C ALA A 153 16.00 10.67 1.74
N THR A 154 15.17 10.75 2.78
CA THR A 154 15.54 10.48 4.16
C THR A 154 14.51 9.57 4.80
N VAL A 155 14.96 8.71 5.72
CA VAL A 155 14.09 7.89 6.54
C VAL A 155 13.25 8.81 7.43
N GLY A 156 11.93 8.65 7.40
CA GLY A 156 10.99 9.50 8.16
C GLY A 156 10.24 10.54 7.33
N ASP A 157 10.51 10.68 6.02
CA ASP A 157 9.68 11.46 5.08
C ASP A 157 8.44 10.62 4.70
N LEU A 158 7.42 10.67 5.53
CA LEU A 158 6.20 9.88 5.41
C LEU A 158 5.23 10.48 4.38
N ASN A 159 5.24 11.80 4.22
CA ASN A 159 4.37 12.50 3.26
C ASN A 159 4.97 12.60 1.84
N GLN A 160 6.23 12.19 1.66
CA GLN A 160 7.00 12.22 0.41
C GLN A 160 7.24 13.62 -0.18
N ASP A 161 7.30 14.64 0.67
CA ASP A 161 7.56 16.03 0.27
C ASP A 161 9.05 16.40 0.24
N ARG A 162 9.93 15.42 0.53
CA ARG A 162 11.40 15.51 0.57
C ARG A 162 11.95 16.26 1.79
N LYS A 163 11.16 16.38 2.85
CA LYS A 163 11.58 16.90 4.15
C LYS A 163 11.10 15.95 5.24
N VAL A 164 11.73 16.02 6.40
CA VAL A 164 11.24 15.38 7.62
C VAL A 164 10.88 16.49 8.60
N ASP A 165 9.59 16.73 8.80
CA ASP A 165 9.12 17.83 9.64
C ASP A 165 7.86 17.48 10.47
N ASP A 166 7.17 18.51 10.98
CA ASP A 166 5.97 18.35 11.80
C ASP A 166 4.84 17.60 11.08
N ALA A 167 4.80 17.66 9.75
CA ALA A 167 3.83 16.91 8.97
C ALA A 167 4.07 15.40 9.13
N ASP A 168 5.32 14.95 9.06
CA ASP A 168 5.69 13.55 9.24
C ASP A 168 5.51 13.09 10.68
N LEU A 169 5.88 13.93 11.65
CA LEU A 169 5.65 13.62 13.07
C LEU A 169 4.16 13.43 13.36
N LYS A 170 3.28 14.23 12.74
CA LYS A 170 1.83 14.07 12.88
C LYS A 170 1.33 12.77 12.27
N LEU A 171 1.86 12.38 11.10
CA LEU A 171 1.53 11.11 10.45
C LEU A 171 1.99 9.92 11.30
N PHE A 172 3.22 9.95 11.80
CA PHE A 172 3.76 8.96 12.71
C PHE A 172 2.90 8.81 13.97
N SER A 173 2.56 9.93 14.60
CA SER A 173 1.75 9.94 15.84
C SER A 173 0.36 9.34 15.67
N ALA A 174 -0.23 9.40 14.47
CA ALA A 174 -1.49 8.74 14.17
C ALA A 174 -1.38 7.19 14.17
N GLN A 175 -0.16 6.67 13.97
CA GLN A 175 0.14 5.25 13.91
C GLN A 175 0.81 4.73 15.19
N TYR A 176 1.42 5.59 15.98
CA TYR A 176 2.03 5.20 17.24
C TYR A 176 0.95 4.77 18.24
N LYS A 177 1.03 3.52 18.71
CA LYS A 177 0.16 2.97 19.77
C LYS A 177 1.06 2.47 20.91
N PRO A 178 1.13 3.18 22.05
CA PRO A 178 1.91 2.78 23.20
C PRO A 178 1.35 1.53 23.90
#